data_AF-A0A0Q7SCF9-F1
#
_entry.id   AF-A0A0Q7SCF9-F1
#
_cell.length_a   1.000
_cell.length_b   1.000
_cell.length_c   1.000
_cell.angle_alpha   90.00
_cell.angle_beta   90.00
_cell.angle_gamma   90.00
#
_symmetry.space_group_name_H-M   'P 1'
#
loop_
_entity.id
_entity.type
_entity.pdbx_description
1 polymer ?
#
loop_
_entity_poly.entity_id
_entity_poly.type
_entity_poly.pdbx_seq_one_letter_code
_entity_poly.pdbx_strand_id
1 'polypeptide(L)'
;MGALWSADDARWATQQARAEGAGDFRLARARHAAQRLGERDDRLSELLARRLWSGSWAWAALAVGLALGLGMDRLGGQQLNLLALPLWGVLALQVVAYAVLLALAFRRPRHPARESLALRLWTRRLTPGTRGRAGQALAHWLRLSAPLQAARATLLWHLGLLGLNLGLIAGLYLRALGLEILIGWESTYLDAARVQRLADVLLAPAAWLTGLAVPDVAPLRHGALQGAKALAADWLHLLAATVALVALPRLLLVLRAGLRSGRLARALPLPVGSGPSDLRLLVVDPQRRLAGSLLGETGERLSSPEGDRLLVTLADTAPQTAPAPWPARALALLGASPAPTPVFDVCVAADSLPAATPGWPAQRRQLRALGPLWPPARQPAWQRLLEAWEAPLREREGQAQQVMAQALATLCLQPVHLPADTEPQAQLQKAVAQQLQVLTGKLQQLYGHDAATGSAPSSGDRWPHQVVRPRPVVRNSVLGGAIAGAATGLGADLAAGGLTLGAGALIGAVAGGVAGSGLTDWLNRRQGRRTTSLHIELADAAPLLAGEVLGVWLAQLGLRLPSAQVQAALGASDWVAALRGDAADVQLRLRQRLAQACDALLRDADVAAST
;
A
#
# COMPACT_ATOMS: atom_id res chain seq x y z
N MET A 1 -0.73 -31.31 4.38
CA MET A 1 -0.11 -30.32 5.28
C MET A 1 -0.25 -28.94 4.64
N GLY A 2 -1.07 -28.05 5.21
CA GLY A 2 -1.32 -26.72 4.65
C GLY A 2 -0.08 -25.81 4.65
N ALA A 3 -0.14 -24.74 3.85
CA ALA A 3 0.89 -23.70 3.86
C ALA A 3 0.89 -22.99 5.23
N LEU A 4 2.07 -22.76 5.82
CA LEU A 4 2.22 -22.05 7.10
C LEU A 4 1.75 -20.58 6.99
N TRP A 5 1.88 -20.03 5.79
CA TRP A 5 1.38 -18.72 5.38
C TRP A 5 0.43 -18.90 4.18
N SER A 6 -0.81 -18.46 4.32
CA SER A 6 -1.84 -18.54 3.28
C SER A 6 -2.22 -17.16 2.74
N ALA A 7 -2.97 -17.13 1.62
CA ALA A 7 -3.56 -15.89 1.11
C ALA A 7 -4.51 -15.24 2.14
N ASP A 8 -5.23 -16.04 2.93
CA ASP A 8 -6.10 -15.56 4.00
C ASP A 8 -5.30 -14.87 5.12
N ASP A 9 -4.12 -15.39 5.46
CA ASP A 9 -3.25 -14.73 6.45
C ASP A 9 -2.70 -13.41 5.92
N ALA A 10 -2.37 -13.35 4.63
CA ALA A 10 -1.95 -12.12 3.96
C ALA A 10 -3.08 -11.07 3.92
N ARG A 11 -4.32 -11.50 3.67
CA ARG A 11 -5.52 -10.65 3.72
C ARG A 11 -5.77 -10.13 5.12
N TRP A 12 -5.75 -11.02 6.11
CA TRP A 12 -5.96 -10.66 7.51
C TRP A 12 -4.91 -9.66 8.00
N ALA A 13 -3.63 -9.91 7.77
CA ALA A 13 -2.56 -9.00 8.20
C ALA A 13 -2.66 -7.62 7.52
N THR A 14 -3.12 -7.59 6.26
CA THR A 14 -3.37 -6.34 5.51
C THR A 14 -4.57 -5.58 6.08
N GLN A 15 -5.67 -6.27 6.39
CA GLN A 15 -6.85 -5.66 7.01
C GLN A 15 -6.53 -5.09 8.39
N GLN A 16 -5.82 -5.84 9.24
CA GLN A 16 -5.41 -5.36 10.57
C GLN A 16 -4.50 -4.13 10.48
N ALA A 17 -3.52 -4.16 9.58
CA ALA A 17 -2.64 -3.01 9.35
C ALA A 17 -3.37 -1.77 8.83
N ARG A 18 -4.45 -1.93 8.04
CA ARG A 18 -5.30 -0.82 7.60
C ARG A 18 -6.19 -0.30 8.74
N ALA A 19 -6.70 -1.19 9.59
CA ALA A 19 -7.53 -0.82 10.73
C ALA A 19 -6.74 -0.06 11.82
N GLU A 20 -5.44 -0.34 11.97
CA GLU A 20 -4.55 0.33 12.93
C GLU A 20 -4.31 1.83 12.61
N GLY A 21 -4.61 2.28 11.38
CA GLY A 21 -4.56 3.70 11.02
C GLY A 21 -3.14 4.28 10.88
N ALA A 22 -2.97 5.57 11.19
CA ALA A 22 -1.80 6.37 10.84
C ALA A 22 -0.49 5.89 11.51
N GLY A 23 0.26 5.06 10.79
CA GLY A 23 1.61 4.59 11.10
C GLY A 23 2.29 4.03 9.83
N ASP A 24 3.53 3.55 9.92
CA ASP A 24 4.16 2.86 8.78
C ASP A 24 3.44 1.53 8.53
N PHE A 25 2.56 1.52 7.51
CA PHE A 25 1.76 0.38 7.11
C PHE A 25 2.60 -0.91 6.94
N ARG A 26 3.84 -0.81 6.46
CA ARG A 26 4.70 -1.99 6.26
C ARG A 26 5.11 -2.60 7.59
N LEU A 27 5.42 -1.76 8.57
CA LEU A 27 5.78 -2.19 9.91
C LEU A 27 4.58 -2.81 10.62
N ALA A 28 3.39 -2.18 10.52
CA ALA A 28 2.15 -2.72 11.06
C ALA A 28 1.81 -4.08 10.45
N ARG A 29 1.79 -4.19 9.11
CA ARG A 29 1.53 -5.44 8.40
C ARG A 29 2.54 -6.52 8.75
N ALA A 30 3.82 -6.18 8.86
CA ALA A 30 4.87 -7.14 9.24
C ALA A 30 4.68 -7.66 10.67
N ARG A 31 4.25 -6.81 11.63
CA ARG A 31 3.93 -7.23 12.99
C ARG A 31 2.75 -8.19 13.03
N HIS A 32 1.64 -7.86 12.36
CA HIS A 32 0.47 -8.74 12.28
C HIS A 32 0.81 -10.07 11.59
N ALA A 33 1.58 -10.03 10.51
CA ALA A 33 2.06 -11.24 9.85
C ALA A 33 2.95 -12.10 10.76
N ALA A 34 3.86 -11.46 11.52
CA ALA A 34 4.73 -12.12 12.48
C ALA A 34 3.94 -12.78 13.62
N GLN A 35 2.91 -12.10 14.14
CA GLN A 35 2.01 -12.65 15.15
C GLN A 35 1.30 -13.91 14.65
N ARG A 36 0.70 -13.83 13.45
CA ARG A 36 -0.03 -14.96 12.85
C ARG A 36 0.85 -16.16 12.55
N LEU A 37 2.08 -15.91 12.14
CA LEU A 37 3.09 -16.94 11.93
C LEU A 37 3.57 -17.54 13.25
N GLY A 38 3.71 -16.72 14.29
CA GLY A 38 4.15 -17.15 15.62
C GLY A 38 3.14 -18.05 16.33
N GLU A 39 1.84 -17.88 16.08
CA GLU A 39 0.77 -18.77 16.57
C GLU A 39 0.87 -20.21 16.03
N ARG A 40 1.61 -20.42 14.93
CA ARG A 40 1.67 -21.72 14.23
C ARG A 40 3.04 -22.40 14.29
N ASP A 41 4.09 -21.68 14.67
CA ASP A 41 5.47 -22.21 14.74
C ASP A 41 6.28 -21.47 15.83
N ASP A 42 6.42 -22.12 17.00
CA ASP A 42 7.17 -21.58 18.14
C ASP A 42 8.64 -21.28 17.83
N ARG A 43 9.27 -22.04 16.91
CA ARG A 43 10.66 -21.78 16.53
C ARG A 43 10.78 -20.51 15.70
N LEU A 44 9.75 -20.22 14.90
CA LEU A 44 9.68 -19.00 14.12
C LEU A 44 9.37 -17.79 15.01
N SER A 45 8.48 -17.94 16.00
CA SER A 45 8.19 -16.88 16.97
C SER A 45 9.44 -16.52 17.80
N GLU A 46 10.18 -17.52 18.28
CA GLU A 46 11.43 -17.31 19.00
C GLU A 46 12.47 -16.60 18.13
N LEU A 47 12.59 -17.00 16.85
CA LEU A 47 13.49 -16.36 15.90
C LEU A 47 13.12 -14.89 15.65
N LEU A 48 11.84 -14.56 15.54
CA LEU A 48 11.36 -13.20 15.32
C LEU A 48 11.55 -12.31 16.56
N ALA A 49 11.46 -12.89 17.76
CA ALA A 49 11.75 -12.20 19.01
C ALA A 49 13.25 -11.97 19.25
N ARG A 50 14.13 -12.77 18.63
CA ARG A 50 15.59 -12.68 18.82
C ARG A 50 16.16 -11.40 18.19
N ARG A 51 16.76 -10.57 19.03
CA ARG A 51 17.60 -9.46 18.58
C ARG A 51 18.96 -9.98 18.11
N LEU A 52 19.07 -10.28 16.81
CA LEU A 52 20.30 -10.82 16.18
C LEU A 52 21.53 -9.89 16.29
N TRP A 53 21.33 -8.61 16.60
CA TRP A 53 22.42 -7.65 16.82
C TRP A 53 22.13 -6.73 18.01
N SER A 54 23.05 -6.76 18.98
CA SER A 54 23.12 -5.83 20.11
C SER A 54 24.43 -5.04 20.05
N GLY A 55 24.42 -3.82 20.59
CA GLY A 55 25.65 -3.02 20.75
C GLY A 55 26.69 -3.69 21.64
N SER A 56 26.28 -4.66 22.48
CA SER A 56 27.19 -5.42 23.35
C SER A 56 28.22 -6.23 22.57
N TRP A 57 27.95 -6.68 21.34
CA TRP A 57 28.94 -7.39 20.53
C TRP A 57 30.16 -6.51 20.18
N ALA A 58 29.94 -5.22 19.94
CA ALA A 58 31.02 -4.27 19.68
C ALA A 58 31.92 -4.12 20.92
N TRP A 59 31.32 -3.96 22.10
CA TRP A 59 32.03 -3.92 23.37
C TRP A 59 32.74 -5.23 23.69
N ALA A 60 32.10 -6.37 23.43
CA ALA A 60 32.69 -7.69 23.62
C ALA A 60 33.93 -7.89 22.72
N ALA A 61 33.86 -7.51 21.44
CA ALA A 61 35.01 -7.60 20.55
C ALA A 61 36.17 -6.71 21.02
N LEU A 62 35.87 -5.47 21.45
CA LEU A 62 36.87 -4.58 22.02
C LEU A 62 37.49 -5.15 23.30
N ALA A 63 36.66 -5.67 24.22
CA ALA A 63 37.09 -6.25 25.48
C ALA A 63 37.93 -7.52 25.29
N VAL A 64 37.55 -8.40 24.36
CA VAL A 64 38.35 -9.58 24.00
C VAL A 64 39.69 -9.15 23.43
N GLY A 65 39.71 -8.18 22.51
CA GLY A 65 40.95 -7.61 21.99
C GLY A 65 41.83 -7.05 23.12
N LEU A 66 41.25 -6.24 23.99
CA LEU A 66 41.93 -5.62 25.13
C LEU A 66 42.51 -6.67 26.09
N ALA A 67 41.74 -7.70 26.43
CA ALA A 67 42.20 -8.79 27.28
C ALA A 67 43.35 -9.58 26.64
N LEU A 68 43.28 -9.86 25.33
CA LEU A 68 44.38 -10.49 24.59
C LEU A 68 45.62 -9.60 24.57
N GLY A 69 45.45 -8.28 24.40
CA GLY A 69 46.55 -7.32 24.38
C GLY A 69 47.25 -7.22 25.73
N LEU A 70 46.47 -7.13 26.81
CA LEU A 70 46.97 -7.17 28.20
C LEU A 70 47.68 -8.50 28.50
N GLY A 71 47.16 -9.61 27.98
CA GLY A 71 47.73 -10.94 28.17
C GLY A 71 49.07 -11.14 27.47
N MET A 72 49.33 -10.46 26.34
CA MET A 72 50.57 -10.64 25.58
C MET A 72 51.81 -10.14 26.32
N ASP A 73 51.70 -9.11 27.16
CA ASP A 73 52.82 -8.62 27.97
C ASP A 73 53.24 -9.63 29.07
N ARG A 74 52.31 -10.49 29.51
CA ARG A 74 52.60 -11.52 30.53
C ARG A 74 53.39 -12.71 30.01
N LEU A 75 53.49 -12.90 28.70
CA LEU A 75 54.21 -14.03 28.09
C LEU A 75 55.74 -13.84 28.08
N GLY A 76 56.26 -12.66 28.46
CA GLY A 76 57.67 -12.28 28.33
C GLY A 76 58.55 -12.43 29.57
N GLY A 77 58.05 -12.91 30.72
CA GLY A 77 58.83 -12.99 31.97
C GLY A 77 59.08 -11.62 32.62
N GLN A 78 59.99 -11.53 33.62
CA GLN A 78 60.24 -10.32 34.41
C GLN A 78 60.92 -9.18 33.62
N GLN A 79 61.63 -9.49 32.53
CA GLN A 79 62.26 -8.50 31.66
C GLN A 79 61.42 -8.24 30.40
N LEU A 80 61.33 -6.98 29.97
CA LEU A 80 60.75 -6.61 28.69
C LEU A 80 61.84 -6.76 27.62
N ASN A 81 61.89 -7.93 26.97
CA ASN A 81 62.85 -8.17 25.91
C ASN A 81 62.44 -7.41 24.63
N LEU A 82 63.28 -6.47 24.16
CA LEU A 82 63.05 -5.65 22.97
C LEU A 82 62.93 -6.50 21.70
N LEU A 83 63.49 -7.71 21.69
CA LEU A 83 63.39 -8.66 20.59
C LEU A 83 62.25 -9.67 20.78
N ALA A 84 61.44 -9.55 21.84
CA ALA A 84 60.40 -10.52 22.15
C ALA A 84 59.35 -10.61 21.04
N LEU A 85 59.04 -11.85 20.66
CA LEU A 85 58.06 -12.19 19.63
C LEU A 85 56.62 -11.65 19.88
N PRO A 86 56.11 -11.46 21.12
CA PRO A 86 54.72 -11.04 21.33
C PRO A 86 54.39 -9.63 20.81
N LEU A 87 55.22 -8.62 21.12
CA LEU A 87 54.99 -7.24 20.68
C LEU A 87 55.06 -7.13 19.15
N TRP A 88 56.14 -7.66 18.58
CA TRP A 88 56.35 -7.64 17.14
C TRP A 88 55.36 -8.51 16.38
N GLY A 89 54.88 -9.60 16.98
CA GLY A 89 53.81 -10.44 16.45
C GLY A 89 52.48 -9.69 16.33
N VAL A 90 52.12 -8.89 17.35
CA VAL A 90 50.93 -8.02 17.30
C VAL A 90 51.10 -6.97 16.20
N LEU A 91 52.24 -6.28 16.12
CA LEU A 91 52.50 -5.28 15.07
C LEU A 91 52.48 -5.91 13.67
N ALA A 92 53.10 -7.08 13.49
CA ALA A 92 53.09 -7.82 12.23
C ALA A 92 51.66 -8.20 11.81
N LEU A 93 50.82 -8.66 12.76
CA LEU A 93 49.41 -8.94 12.50
C LEU A 93 48.66 -7.68 12.02
N GLN A 94 48.95 -6.51 12.59
CA GLN A 94 48.36 -5.25 12.14
C GLN A 94 48.77 -4.90 10.71
N VAL A 95 50.06 -5.05 10.37
CA VAL A 95 50.60 -4.80 9.03
C VAL A 95 49.99 -5.76 8.01
N VAL A 96 49.93 -7.06 8.32
CA VAL A 96 49.28 -8.06 7.47
C VAL A 96 47.81 -7.72 7.26
N ALA A 97 47.08 -7.31 8.29
CA ALA A 97 45.69 -6.87 8.16
C ALA A 97 45.55 -5.66 7.22
N TYR A 98 46.47 -4.69 7.26
CA TYR A 98 46.48 -3.58 6.30
C TYR A 98 46.83 -4.01 4.88
N ALA A 99 47.81 -4.90 4.71
CA ALA A 99 48.19 -5.44 3.41
C ALA A 99 47.04 -6.21 2.75
N VAL A 100 46.28 -7.00 3.52
CA VAL A 100 45.08 -7.69 3.04
C VAL A 100 44.02 -6.67 2.59
N LEU A 101 43.76 -5.61 3.37
CA LEU A 101 42.81 -4.56 2.98
C LEU A 101 43.24 -3.85 1.69
N LEU A 102 44.53 -3.55 1.55
CA LEU A 102 45.10 -2.94 0.36
C LEU A 102 44.92 -3.84 -0.86
N ALA A 103 45.29 -5.13 -0.74
CA ALA A 103 45.12 -6.11 -1.80
C ALA A 103 43.65 -6.24 -2.24
N LEU A 104 42.71 -6.24 -1.28
CA LEU A 104 41.27 -6.26 -1.55
C LEU A 104 40.78 -4.98 -2.25
N ALA A 105 41.34 -3.80 -1.94
CA ALA A 105 40.99 -2.53 -2.58
C ALA A 105 41.42 -2.46 -4.06
N PHE A 106 42.45 -3.21 -4.45
CA PHE A 106 42.93 -3.29 -5.83
C PHE A 106 42.33 -4.43 -6.66
N ARG A 107 41.61 -5.37 -6.05
CA ARG A 107 40.90 -6.43 -6.79
C ARG A 107 39.74 -5.83 -7.59
N ARG A 108 39.71 -6.07 -8.91
CA ARG A 108 38.58 -5.69 -9.77
C ARG A 108 37.31 -6.40 -9.28
N PRO A 109 36.17 -5.68 -9.12
CA PRO A 109 34.89 -6.33 -8.88
C PRO A 109 34.51 -7.13 -10.14
N ARG A 110 34.74 -8.45 -10.11
CA ARG A 110 34.33 -9.34 -11.20
C ARG A 110 32.85 -9.68 -11.02
N HIS A 111 32.01 -9.07 -11.87
CA HIS A 111 30.57 -9.31 -12.07
C HIS A 111 29.65 -9.17 -10.84
N PRO A 112 28.39 -8.74 -11.04
CA PRO A 112 27.40 -8.83 -9.97
C PRO A 112 27.08 -10.32 -9.68
N ALA A 113 27.32 -10.71 -8.44
CA ALA A 113 26.69 -11.81 -7.72
C ALA A 113 26.71 -13.23 -8.35
N ARG A 114 27.85 -13.93 -8.22
CA ARG A 114 27.77 -15.32 -7.70
C ARG A 114 28.01 -15.21 -6.20
N GLU A 115 27.06 -15.69 -5.38
CA GLU A 115 27.21 -15.74 -3.91
C GLU A 115 28.61 -16.20 -3.56
N SER A 116 29.39 -15.38 -2.84
CA SER A 116 30.75 -15.75 -2.50
C SER A 116 30.73 -17.08 -1.75
N LEU A 117 31.62 -18.00 -2.13
CA LEU A 117 31.77 -19.30 -1.45
C LEU A 117 31.92 -19.10 0.07
N ALA A 118 32.59 -18.01 0.48
CA ALA A 118 32.66 -17.55 1.85
C ALA A 118 31.27 -17.28 2.46
N LEU A 119 30.39 -16.50 1.82
CA LEU A 119 29.03 -16.25 2.32
C LEU A 119 28.22 -17.56 2.43
N ARG A 120 28.38 -18.49 1.48
CA ARG A 120 27.71 -19.80 1.50
C ARG A 120 28.20 -20.70 2.64
N LEU A 121 29.51 -20.73 2.88
CA LEU A 121 30.11 -21.49 3.98
C LEU A 121 29.80 -20.85 5.33
N TRP A 122 29.81 -19.52 5.41
CA TRP A 122 29.50 -18.75 6.62
C TRP A 122 28.03 -18.88 7.00
N THR A 123 27.10 -18.82 6.04
CA THR A 123 25.67 -19.10 6.28
C THR A 123 25.47 -20.54 6.73
N ARG A 124 26.08 -21.53 6.07
CA ARG A 124 26.01 -22.94 6.50
C ARG A 124 26.58 -23.18 7.91
N ARG A 125 27.63 -22.47 8.30
CA ARG A 125 28.29 -22.62 9.63
C ARG A 125 27.59 -21.86 10.74
N LEU A 126 26.85 -20.79 10.46
CA LEU A 126 26.06 -20.03 11.44
C LEU A 126 24.64 -20.55 11.59
N THR A 127 24.21 -21.45 10.70
CA THR A 127 22.97 -22.21 10.84
C THR A 127 23.19 -23.71 11.09
N PRO A 128 24.14 -24.14 11.96
CA PRO A 128 24.30 -25.56 12.24
C PRO A 128 23.13 -25.99 13.13
N GLY A 129 22.12 -26.65 12.55
CA GLY A 129 21.04 -27.28 13.32
C GLY A 129 19.62 -26.79 13.08
N THR A 130 19.34 -25.87 12.15
CA THR A 130 17.95 -25.46 11.86
C THR A 130 17.34 -26.28 10.72
N ARG A 131 17.08 -27.57 10.94
CA ARG A 131 16.13 -28.31 10.10
C ARG A 131 14.74 -27.68 10.29
N GLY A 132 14.14 -27.17 9.21
CA GLY A 132 12.80 -26.56 9.23
C GLY A 132 12.73 -25.14 8.66
N ARG A 133 11.55 -24.53 8.72
CA ARG A 133 11.22 -23.27 8.04
C ARG A 133 11.90 -22.04 8.68
N ALA A 134 12.06 -22.03 10.01
CA ALA A 134 12.78 -20.97 10.73
C ALA A 134 14.25 -20.82 10.27
N GLY A 135 14.95 -21.93 10.02
CA GLY A 135 16.32 -21.91 9.49
C GLY A 135 16.42 -21.34 8.07
N GLN A 136 15.45 -21.67 7.22
CA GLN A 136 15.35 -21.13 5.87
C GLN A 136 15.08 -19.63 5.89
N ALA A 137 14.21 -19.16 6.80
CA ALA A 137 13.94 -17.74 7.01
C ALA A 137 15.20 -16.99 7.47
N LEU A 138 15.95 -17.53 8.45
CA LEU A 138 17.21 -16.94 8.88
C LEU A 138 18.24 -16.86 7.75
N ALA A 139 18.42 -17.95 7.00
CA ALA A 139 19.36 -18.00 5.89
C ALA A 139 18.96 -17.00 4.77
N HIS A 140 17.67 -16.87 4.48
CA HIS A 140 17.16 -15.87 3.55
C HIS A 140 17.42 -14.45 4.05
N TRP A 141 17.12 -14.15 5.31
CA TRP A 141 17.41 -12.86 5.92
C TRP A 141 18.91 -12.51 5.90
N LEU A 142 19.79 -13.46 6.23
CA LEU A 142 21.24 -13.24 6.18
C LEU A 142 21.77 -12.96 4.77
N ARG A 143 21.13 -13.52 3.73
CA ARG A 143 21.45 -13.19 2.33
C ARG A 143 20.99 -11.78 1.94
N LEU A 144 19.76 -11.41 2.29
CA LEU A 144 19.23 -10.07 2.01
C LEU A 144 19.99 -8.98 2.77
N SER A 145 20.39 -9.27 4.01
CA SER A 145 21.13 -8.35 4.88
C SER A 145 22.65 -8.50 4.78
N ALA A 146 23.17 -9.28 3.81
CA ALA A 146 24.61 -9.49 3.61
C ALA A 146 25.49 -8.22 3.67
N PRO A 147 25.12 -7.08 3.03
CA PRO A 147 25.94 -5.87 3.13
C PRO A 147 26.02 -5.31 4.56
N LEU A 148 24.94 -5.40 5.33
CA LEU A 148 24.90 -4.99 6.74
C LEU A 148 25.71 -5.93 7.61
N GLN A 149 25.56 -7.25 7.41
CA GLN A 149 26.32 -8.25 8.16
C GLN A 149 27.83 -8.13 7.88
N ALA A 150 28.23 -7.84 6.65
CA ALA A 150 29.62 -7.56 6.29
C ALA A 150 30.16 -6.29 6.97
N ALA A 151 29.36 -5.22 7.02
CA ALA A 151 29.75 -3.99 7.73
C ALA A 151 29.93 -4.23 9.23
N ARG A 152 29.03 -5.00 9.85
CA ARG A 152 29.11 -5.41 11.26
C ARG A 152 30.33 -6.28 11.54
N ALA A 153 30.61 -7.28 10.71
CA ALA A 153 31.80 -8.12 10.85
C ALA A 153 33.09 -7.29 10.71
N THR A 154 33.13 -6.34 9.77
CA THR A 154 34.25 -5.40 9.60
C THR A 154 34.45 -4.54 10.84
N LEU A 155 33.36 -4.04 11.44
CA LEU A 155 33.40 -3.28 12.68
C LEU A 155 33.97 -4.12 13.84
N LEU A 156 33.48 -5.35 14.04
CA LEU A 156 33.97 -6.25 15.10
C LEU A 156 35.46 -6.58 14.93
N TRP A 157 35.89 -6.85 13.70
CA TRP A 157 37.29 -7.12 13.38
C TRP A 157 38.20 -5.94 13.76
N HIS A 158 37.82 -4.72 13.35
CA HIS A 158 38.61 -3.53 13.67
C HIS A 158 38.58 -3.17 15.15
N LEU A 159 37.43 -3.35 15.83
CA LEU A 159 37.34 -3.14 17.28
C LEU A 159 38.20 -4.14 18.05
N GLY A 160 38.22 -5.41 17.64
CA GLY A 160 39.11 -6.42 18.24
C GLY A 160 40.59 -6.06 18.07
N LEU A 161 41.01 -5.66 16.86
CA LEU A 161 42.39 -5.23 16.59
C LEU A 161 42.76 -3.91 17.29
N LEU A 162 41.81 -2.98 17.44
CA LEU A 162 42.01 -1.75 18.20
C LEU A 162 42.13 -2.06 19.70
N GLY A 163 41.25 -2.93 20.21
CA GLY A 163 41.31 -3.44 21.58
C GLY A 163 42.65 -4.09 21.87
N LEU A 164 43.16 -4.92 20.96
CA LEU A 164 44.48 -5.54 21.07
C LEU A 164 45.60 -4.51 21.25
N ASN A 165 45.59 -3.43 20.47
CA ASN A 165 46.56 -2.34 20.60
C ASN A 165 46.40 -1.57 21.92
N LEU A 166 45.17 -1.25 22.31
CA LEU A 166 44.90 -0.55 23.58
C LEU A 166 45.28 -1.41 24.79
N GLY A 167 44.99 -2.71 24.74
CA GLY A 167 45.37 -3.67 25.77
C GLY A 167 46.88 -3.83 25.87
N LEU A 168 47.59 -3.86 24.74
CA LEU A 168 49.04 -3.88 24.71
C LEU A 168 49.65 -2.61 25.33
N ILE A 169 49.17 -1.43 24.94
CA ILE A 169 49.59 -0.14 25.54
C ILE A 169 49.29 -0.14 27.05
N ALA A 170 48.08 -0.53 27.44
CA ALA A 170 47.68 -0.59 28.84
C ALA A 170 48.54 -1.58 29.63
N GLY A 171 48.89 -2.74 29.05
CA GLY A 171 49.77 -3.74 29.67
C GLY A 171 51.15 -3.15 29.96
N LEU A 172 51.75 -2.50 28.96
CA LEU A 172 53.03 -1.82 29.08
C LEU A 172 53.03 -0.79 30.24
N TYR A 173 52.01 0.06 30.34
CA TYR A 173 51.92 1.07 31.41
C TYR A 173 51.52 0.48 32.77
N LEU A 174 50.64 -0.52 32.82
CA LEU A 174 50.28 -1.19 34.08
C LEU A 174 51.48 -1.91 34.69
N ARG A 175 52.34 -2.50 33.86
CA ARG A 175 53.62 -3.07 34.28
C ARG A 175 54.54 -1.98 34.85
N ALA A 176 54.59 -0.81 34.21
CA ALA A 176 55.38 0.34 34.67
C ALA A 176 54.95 0.90 36.04
N LEU A 177 53.66 0.78 36.37
CA LEU A 177 53.11 1.27 37.63
C LEU A 177 53.40 0.36 38.83
N GLY A 178 53.52 -0.95 38.59
CA GLY A 178 53.62 -1.95 39.67
C GLY A 178 54.98 -2.62 39.85
N LEU A 179 55.89 -2.54 38.88
CA LEU A 179 57.17 -3.24 38.86
C LEU A 179 58.28 -2.37 38.25
N GLU A 180 59.54 -2.59 38.65
CA GLU A 180 60.68 -2.01 37.93
C GLU A 180 60.76 -2.65 36.53
N ILE A 181 60.59 -1.84 35.48
CA ILE A 181 60.72 -2.33 34.10
C ILE A 181 62.20 -2.51 33.78
N LEU A 182 62.64 -3.77 33.73
CA LEU A 182 63.92 -4.15 33.16
C LEU A 182 63.76 -4.30 31.64
N ILE A 183 64.13 -3.26 30.90
CA ILE A 183 64.19 -3.31 29.42
C ILE A 183 65.52 -3.93 29.04
N GLY A 184 65.48 -4.99 28.24
CA GLY A 184 66.69 -5.71 27.83
C GLY A 184 66.56 -6.28 26.43
N TRP A 185 67.65 -6.78 25.88
CA TRP A 185 67.60 -7.64 24.69
C TRP A 185 68.63 -8.76 24.76
N GLU A 186 68.27 -9.87 24.13
CA GLU A 186 69.12 -11.05 24.07
C GLU A 186 69.09 -11.61 22.64
N SER A 187 70.27 -11.83 22.07
CA SER A 187 70.41 -12.50 20.78
C SER A 187 71.76 -13.21 20.69
N THR A 188 71.73 -14.47 20.26
CA THR A 188 72.92 -15.25 19.90
C THR A 188 73.50 -14.83 18.55
N TYR A 189 72.67 -14.24 17.67
CA TYR A 189 73.02 -13.95 16.27
C TYR A 189 73.22 -12.47 15.95
N LEU A 190 72.66 -11.56 16.76
CA LEU A 190 72.71 -10.12 16.53
C LEU A 190 73.64 -9.44 17.54
N ASP A 191 74.45 -8.51 17.03
CA ASP A 191 75.26 -7.59 17.82
C ASP A 191 74.51 -6.29 18.13
N ALA A 192 75.01 -5.51 19.09
CA ALA A 192 74.36 -4.26 19.52
C ALA A 192 74.17 -3.27 18.37
N ALA A 193 75.14 -3.17 17.44
CA ALA A 193 75.05 -2.28 16.29
C ALA A 193 73.94 -2.67 15.29
N ARG A 194 73.66 -3.97 15.09
CA ARG A 194 72.51 -4.40 14.27
C ARG A 194 71.19 -4.16 15.00
N VAL A 195 71.13 -4.40 16.30
CA VAL A 195 69.92 -4.16 17.10
C VAL A 195 69.60 -2.66 17.15
N GLN A 196 70.59 -1.79 17.31
CA GLN A 196 70.40 -0.33 17.29
C GLN A 196 69.83 0.11 15.93
N ARG A 197 70.44 -0.32 14.82
CA ARG A 197 69.93 0.00 13.48
C ARG A 197 68.49 -0.46 13.26
N LEU A 198 68.12 -1.63 13.77
CA LEU A 198 66.74 -2.11 13.69
C LEU A 198 65.79 -1.24 14.53
N ALA A 199 66.20 -0.90 15.77
CA ALA A 199 65.43 -0.02 16.64
C ALA A 199 65.24 1.37 16.03
N ASP A 200 66.31 1.96 15.49
CA ASP A 200 66.27 3.27 14.82
C ASP A 200 65.28 3.28 13.66
N VAL A 201 65.26 2.24 12.82
CA VAL A 201 64.34 2.16 11.67
C VAL A 201 62.90 1.92 12.12
N LEU A 202 62.68 0.99 13.05
CA LEU A 202 61.33 0.59 13.47
C LEU A 202 60.66 1.66 14.34
N LEU A 203 61.44 2.36 15.17
CA LEU A 203 60.95 3.38 16.09
C LEU A 203 61.07 4.80 15.53
N ALA A 204 61.77 5.03 14.41
CA ALA A 204 61.87 6.36 13.79
C ALA A 204 60.54 7.10 13.66
N PRO A 205 59.43 6.48 13.21
CA PRO A 205 58.14 7.16 13.12
C PRO A 205 57.61 7.60 14.49
N ALA A 206 57.83 6.79 15.53
CA ALA A 206 57.43 7.09 16.89
C ALA A 206 58.33 8.17 17.51
N ALA A 207 59.65 8.09 17.29
CA ALA A 207 60.63 9.08 17.71
C ALA A 207 60.35 10.46 17.11
N TRP A 208 60.02 10.51 15.82
CA TRP A 208 59.58 11.74 15.16
C TRP A 208 58.31 12.31 15.78
N LEU A 209 57.36 11.45 16.14
CA LEU A 209 56.08 11.87 16.73
C LEU A 209 56.21 12.36 18.18
N THR A 210 57.04 11.70 19.00
CA THR A 210 57.20 12.03 20.42
C THR A 210 58.30 13.06 20.68
N GLY A 211 59.19 13.29 19.71
CA GLY A 211 60.39 14.10 19.89
C GLY A 211 61.48 13.43 20.73
N LEU A 212 61.30 12.15 21.07
CA LEU A 212 62.27 11.37 21.85
C LEU A 212 63.27 10.70 20.91
N ALA A 213 64.57 10.84 21.20
CA ALA A 213 65.60 10.08 20.50
C ALA A 213 65.51 8.59 20.89
N VAL A 214 65.81 7.69 19.95
CA VAL A 214 65.93 6.26 20.26
C VAL A 214 67.14 6.07 21.18
N PRO A 215 66.96 5.60 22.44
CA PRO A 215 68.08 5.47 23.36
C PRO A 215 69.04 4.36 22.91
N ASP A 216 70.28 4.38 23.43
CA ASP A 216 71.28 3.36 23.10
C ASP A 216 70.87 1.97 23.63
N VAL A 217 70.89 0.96 22.76
CA VAL A 217 70.58 -0.44 23.10
C VAL A 217 71.79 -1.20 23.63
N ALA A 218 73.03 -0.74 23.40
CA ALA A 218 74.23 -1.41 23.88
C ALA A 218 74.21 -1.70 25.40
N PRO A 219 73.84 -0.75 26.28
CA PRO A 219 73.74 -1.00 27.73
C PRO A 219 72.61 -1.96 28.12
N LEU A 220 71.68 -2.29 27.21
CA LEU A 220 70.50 -3.12 27.48
C LEU A 220 70.74 -4.61 27.22
N ARG A 221 71.92 -5.01 26.73
CA ARG A 221 72.22 -6.40 26.37
C ARG A 221 72.33 -7.27 27.64
N HIS A 222 71.58 -8.38 27.69
CA HIS A 222 71.40 -9.24 28.88
C HIS A 222 70.66 -8.57 30.06
N GLY A 223 69.98 -7.44 29.80
CA GLY A 223 69.10 -6.77 30.75
C GLY A 223 69.82 -6.15 31.94
N ALA A 224 70.22 -4.88 31.83
CA ALA A 224 70.66 -4.10 32.99
C ALA A 224 70.63 -2.59 32.73
N LEU A 225 69.49 -1.95 32.98
CA LEU A 225 69.51 -0.57 33.49
C LEU A 225 69.34 -0.62 35.01
N GLN A 226 70.45 -0.79 35.73
CA GLN A 226 70.54 -0.28 37.11
C GLN A 226 70.93 1.19 37.01
N GLY A 227 69.94 2.08 36.90
CA GLY A 227 70.15 3.52 36.97
C GLY A 227 69.84 4.30 35.70
N ALA A 228 68.55 4.54 35.47
CA ALA A 228 67.98 5.86 35.19
C ALA A 228 66.50 5.65 34.85
N LYS A 229 65.60 5.99 35.77
CA LYS A 229 64.14 5.91 35.56
C LYS A 229 63.69 6.66 34.30
N ALA A 230 64.43 7.70 33.90
CA ALA A 230 64.19 8.49 32.70
C ALA A 230 64.35 7.68 31.39
N LEU A 231 65.42 6.87 31.25
CA LEU A 231 65.68 6.07 30.04
C LEU A 231 64.63 4.97 29.84
N ALA A 232 64.14 4.35 30.92
CA ALA A 232 63.10 3.33 30.85
C ALA A 232 61.74 3.92 30.43
N ALA A 233 61.44 5.15 30.86
CA ALA A 233 60.23 5.86 30.46
C ALA A 233 60.26 6.22 28.96
N ASP A 234 61.41 6.66 28.43
CA ASP A 234 61.54 7.02 27.02
C ASP A 234 61.27 5.83 26.10
N TRP A 235 61.83 4.65 26.41
CA TRP A 235 61.53 3.41 25.70
C TRP A 235 60.05 3.03 25.77
N LEU A 236 59.43 3.15 26.95
CA LEU A 236 58.01 2.86 27.14
C LEU A 236 57.14 3.75 26.25
N HIS A 237 57.42 5.06 26.24
CA HIS A 237 56.70 6.02 25.41
C HIS A 237 56.91 5.77 23.91
N LEU A 238 58.13 5.43 23.48
CA LEU A 238 58.43 5.11 22.08
C LEU A 238 57.71 3.84 21.60
N LEU A 239 57.69 2.78 22.42
CA LEU A 239 56.97 1.54 22.10
C LEU A 239 55.45 1.77 22.07
N ALA A 240 54.91 2.49 23.07
CA ALA A 240 53.49 2.86 23.10
C ALA A 240 53.10 3.74 21.90
N ALA A 241 53.94 4.72 21.53
CA ALA A 241 53.72 5.58 20.37
C ALA A 241 53.75 4.81 19.05
N THR A 242 54.63 3.81 18.91
CA THR A 242 54.67 2.92 17.74
C THR A 242 53.35 2.14 17.59
N VAL A 243 52.84 1.57 18.68
CA VAL A 243 51.55 0.87 18.69
C VAL A 243 50.40 1.85 18.41
N ALA A 244 50.45 3.06 18.96
CA ALA A 244 49.46 4.11 18.74
C ALA A 244 49.40 4.57 17.28
N LEU A 245 50.56 4.71 16.62
CA LEU A 245 50.65 5.08 15.20
C LEU A 245 49.94 4.06 14.30
N VAL A 246 50.01 2.77 14.65
CA VAL A 246 49.33 1.68 13.95
C VAL A 246 47.85 1.59 14.34
N ALA A 247 47.49 2.04 15.55
CA ALA A 247 46.11 2.08 16.06
C ALA A 247 45.29 3.26 15.50
N LEU A 248 45.91 4.40 15.19
CA LEU A 248 45.22 5.60 14.70
C LEU A 248 44.49 5.39 13.37
N PRO A 249 45.10 4.84 12.29
CA PRO A 249 44.36 4.48 11.09
C PRO A 249 43.31 3.40 11.35
N ARG A 250 43.52 2.53 12.35
CA ARG A 250 42.53 1.51 12.76
C ARG A 250 41.29 2.17 13.37
N LEU A 251 41.46 3.20 14.19
CA LEU A 251 40.36 3.97 14.77
C LEU A 251 39.50 4.61 13.68
N LEU A 252 40.12 5.18 12.64
CA LEU A 252 39.40 5.72 11.48
C LEU A 252 38.58 4.64 10.76
N LEU A 253 39.14 3.43 10.61
CA LEU A 253 38.41 2.29 10.04
C LEU A 253 37.25 1.83 10.92
N VAL A 254 37.40 1.84 12.26
CA VAL A 254 36.31 1.58 13.21
C VAL A 254 35.18 2.59 13.02
N LEU A 255 35.50 3.90 13.00
CA LEU A 255 34.51 4.96 12.80
C LEU A 255 33.78 4.81 11.47
N ARG A 256 34.52 4.58 10.37
CA ARG A 256 33.94 4.35 9.04
C ARG A 256 33.04 3.11 9.02
N ALA A 257 33.47 1.99 9.60
CA ALA A 257 32.68 0.77 9.67
C ALA A 257 31.43 0.95 10.53
N GLY A 258 31.55 1.70 11.64
CA GLY A 258 30.43 2.06 12.52
C GLY A 258 29.39 2.93 11.83
N LEU A 259 29.82 4.00 11.15
CA LEU A 259 28.95 4.85 10.34
C LEU A 259 28.27 4.06 9.23
N ARG A 260 29.01 3.19 8.52
CA ARG A 260 28.43 2.34 7.46
C ARG A 260 27.42 1.35 8.01
N SER A 261 27.73 0.67 9.12
CA SER A 261 26.81 -0.24 9.81
C SER A 261 25.55 0.50 10.27
N GLY A 262 25.70 1.70 10.84
CA GLY A 262 24.57 2.54 11.25
C GLY A 262 23.70 2.99 10.08
N ARG A 263 24.31 3.46 8.99
CA ARG A 263 23.61 3.84 7.75
C ARG A 263 22.83 2.66 7.17
N LEU A 264 23.47 1.50 7.01
CA LEU A 264 22.82 0.29 6.48
C LEU A 264 21.78 -0.31 7.44
N ALA A 265 21.91 -0.11 8.75
CA ALA A 265 20.89 -0.55 9.70
C ALA A 265 19.62 0.32 9.62
N ARG A 266 19.77 1.62 9.31
CA ARG A 266 18.64 2.56 9.15
C ARG A 266 18.00 2.46 7.76
N ALA A 267 18.82 2.32 6.72
CA ALA A 267 18.39 2.27 5.32
C ALA A 267 19.04 1.09 4.63
N LEU A 268 18.66 -0.13 5.05
CA LEU A 268 19.11 -1.34 4.38
C LEU A 268 18.51 -1.33 2.96
N PRO A 269 19.31 -1.44 1.88
CA PRO A 269 18.81 -1.61 0.52
C PRO A 269 18.28 -3.03 0.38
N LEU A 270 17.28 -3.33 1.17
CA LEU A 270 16.43 -4.48 0.96
C LEU A 270 15.57 -4.14 -0.25
N PRO A 271 15.36 -5.09 -1.17
CA PRO A 271 14.26 -5.00 -2.11
C PRO A 271 12.89 -5.11 -1.37
N VAL A 272 12.58 -4.20 -0.43
CA VAL A 272 11.27 -4.13 0.29
C VAL A 272 10.21 -3.33 -0.48
N GLY A 273 10.37 -3.23 -1.78
CA GLY A 273 9.34 -2.69 -2.68
C GLY A 273 9.21 -3.53 -3.94
N SER A 274 9.69 -4.77 -3.89
CA SER A 274 9.55 -5.74 -4.95
C SER A 274 9.30 -7.09 -4.30
N GLY A 275 8.15 -7.21 -3.63
CA GLY A 275 7.56 -8.54 -3.54
C GLY A 275 7.37 -9.08 -4.98
N PRO A 276 7.35 -10.40 -5.20
CA PRO A 276 6.91 -10.98 -6.47
C PRO A 276 5.48 -10.55 -6.88
N SER A 277 4.77 -9.82 -6.02
CA SER A 277 3.42 -9.27 -6.17
C SER A 277 3.36 -7.77 -6.51
N ASP A 278 4.44 -7.00 -6.35
CA ASP A 278 4.42 -5.56 -6.67
C ASP A 278 4.60 -5.37 -8.18
N LEU A 279 3.67 -4.64 -8.80
CA LEU A 279 3.66 -4.29 -10.21
C LEU A 279 4.11 -2.85 -10.37
N ARG A 280 5.26 -2.64 -11.02
CA ARG A 280 5.83 -1.31 -11.23
C ARG A 280 5.55 -0.83 -12.64
N LEU A 281 4.74 0.21 -12.73
CA LEU A 281 4.39 0.87 -13.98
C LEU A 281 5.16 2.20 -14.08
N LEU A 282 5.92 2.35 -15.16
CA LEU A 282 6.43 3.64 -15.59
C LEU A 282 5.46 4.23 -16.63
N VAL A 283 4.99 5.46 -16.37
CA VAL A 283 4.14 6.21 -17.30
C VAL A 283 4.93 7.42 -17.80
N VAL A 284 5.08 7.51 -19.12
CA VAL A 284 5.74 8.66 -19.77
C VAL A 284 4.65 9.62 -20.25
N ASP A 285 4.51 10.77 -19.59
CA ASP A 285 3.43 11.74 -19.83
C ASP A 285 3.96 13.20 -19.89
N PRO A 286 4.74 13.56 -20.93
CA PRO A 286 5.32 14.91 -21.05
C PRO A 286 4.24 16.01 -21.16
N GLN A 287 3.05 15.66 -21.64
CA GLN A 287 1.95 16.60 -21.86
C GLN A 287 0.95 16.64 -20.69
N ARG A 288 1.17 15.83 -19.64
CA ARG A 288 0.27 15.69 -18.48
C ARG A 288 -1.17 15.34 -18.86
N ARG A 289 -1.36 14.52 -19.90
CA ARG A 289 -2.69 14.08 -20.38
C ARG A 289 -3.47 13.31 -19.32
N LEU A 290 -2.78 12.66 -18.40
CA LEU A 290 -3.37 11.84 -17.33
C LEU A 290 -3.62 12.63 -16.04
N ALA A 291 -3.39 13.95 -16.02
CA ALA A 291 -3.62 14.77 -14.84
C ALA A 291 -5.06 14.59 -14.29
N GLY A 292 -5.18 14.35 -12.98
CA GLY A 292 -6.46 14.07 -12.32
C GLY A 292 -6.99 12.63 -12.48
N SER A 293 -6.30 11.76 -13.24
CA SER A 293 -6.60 10.33 -13.30
C SER A 293 -5.84 9.54 -12.22
N LEU A 294 -6.27 8.29 -11.98
CA LEU A 294 -5.61 7.37 -11.05
C LEU A 294 -4.15 7.07 -11.44
N LEU A 295 -3.80 7.17 -12.73
CA LEU A 295 -2.44 6.97 -13.23
C LEU A 295 -1.64 8.29 -13.33
N GLY A 296 -2.28 9.43 -13.08
CA GLY A 296 -1.71 10.78 -13.21
C GLY A 296 -0.87 11.25 -12.03
N GLU A 297 -0.57 10.37 -11.07
CA GLU A 297 0.26 10.68 -9.91
C GLU A 297 1.25 9.55 -9.60
N THR A 298 2.44 9.91 -9.13
CA THR A 298 3.45 8.95 -8.67
C THR A 298 3.07 8.37 -7.29
N GLY A 299 3.34 7.09 -7.07
CA GLY A 299 3.15 6.41 -5.78
C GLY A 299 2.35 5.12 -5.89
N GLU A 300 1.92 4.60 -4.73
CA GLU A 300 1.00 3.46 -4.66
C GLU A 300 -0.40 3.91 -5.10
N ARG A 301 -0.96 3.27 -6.14
CA ARG A 301 -2.25 3.64 -6.71
C ARG A 301 -3.34 2.60 -6.44
N LEU A 302 -2.98 1.32 -6.46
CA LEU A 302 -3.89 0.21 -6.17
C LEU A 302 -3.22 -0.78 -5.20
N SER A 303 -4.04 -1.43 -4.38
CA SER A 303 -3.59 -2.54 -3.54
C SER A 303 -4.66 -3.63 -3.42
N SER A 304 -4.24 -4.88 -3.54
CA SER A 304 -5.12 -6.04 -3.39
C SER A 304 -5.19 -6.48 -1.91
N PRO A 305 -6.25 -7.18 -1.49
CA PRO A 305 -6.30 -7.83 -0.19
C PRO A 305 -5.12 -8.77 0.05
N GLU A 306 -4.67 -9.48 -0.99
CA GLU A 306 -3.52 -10.39 -0.97
C GLU A 306 -2.18 -9.64 -0.79
N GLY A 307 -2.20 -8.32 -0.96
CA GLY A 307 -1.06 -7.42 -0.79
C GLY A 307 -0.23 -7.21 -2.04
N ASP A 308 -0.77 -7.50 -3.21
CA ASP A 308 -0.27 -6.99 -4.48
C ASP A 308 -0.45 -5.47 -4.52
N ARG A 309 0.41 -4.78 -5.26
CA ARG A 309 0.40 -3.31 -5.35
C ARG A 309 0.69 -2.85 -6.76
N LEU A 310 0.00 -1.80 -7.19
CA LEU A 310 0.37 -1.03 -8.37
C LEU A 310 1.16 0.21 -7.92
N LEU A 311 2.45 0.25 -8.26
CA LEU A 311 3.31 1.41 -8.06
C LEU A 311 3.48 2.13 -9.38
N VAL A 312 2.97 3.36 -9.46
CA VAL A 312 3.09 4.22 -10.65
C VAL A 312 4.22 5.21 -10.45
N THR A 313 5.07 5.35 -11.45
CA THR A 313 6.08 6.41 -11.54
C THR A 313 5.85 7.20 -12.80
N LEU A 314 5.76 8.52 -12.69
CA LEU A 314 5.65 9.42 -13.83
C LEU A 314 7.03 9.91 -14.25
N ALA A 315 7.24 10.01 -15.55
CA ALA A 315 8.43 10.63 -16.13
C ALA A 315 8.05 11.48 -17.35
N ASP A 316 8.76 12.59 -17.54
CA ASP A 316 8.59 13.41 -18.74
C ASP A 316 9.32 12.79 -19.94
N THR A 317 10.35 11.98 -19.68
CA THR A 317 11.14 11.29 -20.71
C THR A 317 11.43 9.86 -20.29
N ALA A 318 11.55 8.95 -21.26
CA ALA A 318 11.96 7.58 -20.98
C ALA A 318 13.37 7.56 -20.35
N PRO A 319 13.61 6.74 -19.31
CA PRO A 319 14.90 6.70 -18.64
C PRO A 319 15.99 6.29 -19.63
N GLN A 320 16.90 7.21 -19.95
CA GLN A 320 18.09 6.88 -20.73
C GLN A 320 19.01 6.01 -19.87
N THR A 321 19.16 4.74 -20.24
CA THR A 321 20.14 3.84 -19.66
C THR A 321 21.55 4.22 -20.12
N ALA A 322 22.10 5.28 -19.55
CA ALA A 322 23.54 5.52 -19.60
C ALA A 322 23.98 6.05 -18.23
N PRO A 323 24.57 5.20 -17.36
CA PRO A 323 25.19 5.72 -16.15
C PRO A 323 26.30 6.70 -16.55
N ALA A 324 26.30 7.89 -15.95
CA ALA A 324 27.38 8.86 -16.10
C ALA A 324 28.75 8.20 -15.84
N PRO A 325 29.82 8.61 -16.56
CA PRO A 325 31.13 7.95 -16.57
C PRO A 325 31.97 8.18 -15.29
N TRP A 326 31.34 8.36 -14.12
CA TRP A 326 32.08 8.24 -12.87
C TRP A 326 32.36 6.75 -12.65
N PRO A 327 33.62 6.31 -12.46
CA PRO A 327 33.90 4.90 -12.33
C PRO A 327 33.22 4.38 -11.06
N ALA A 328 32.34 3.40 -11.21
CA ALA A 328 31.64 2.72 -10.11
C ALA A 328 32.57 2.31 -8.95
N ARG A 329 33.88 2.18 -9.23
CA ARG A 329 34.96 1.99 -8.27
C ARG A 329 35.10 3.11 -7.22
N ALA A 330 35.02 4.39 -7.60
CA ALA A 330 35.17 5.51 -6.67
C ALA A 330 33.95 5.67 -5.76
N LEU A 331 32.74 5.46 -6.30
CA LEU A 331 31.50 5.37 -5.52
C LEU A 331 31.54 4.16 -4.57
N ALA A 332 32.00 2.99 -5.03
CA ALA A 332 32.19 1.80 -4.19
C ALA A 332 33.24 1.98 -3.08
N LEU A 333 34.35 2.69 -3.36
CA LEU A 333 35.37 3.05 -2.37
C LEU A 333 34.83 4.01 -1.31
N LEU A 334 33.99 4.96 -1.72
CA LEU A 334 33.26 5.88 -0.82
C LEU A 334 32.08 5.22 -0.11
N GLY A 335 31.72 3.97 -0.47
CA GLY A 335 30.58 3.26 0.10
C GLY A 335 29.21 3.72 -0.43
N ALA A 336 29.20 4.58 -1.44
CA ALA A 336 28.02 4.89 -2.24
C ALA A 336 27.85 3.77 -3.26
N SER A 337 27.06 2.74 -2.95
CA SER A 337 26.58 1.88 -4.03
C SER A 337 25.67 2.74 -4.90
N PRO A 338 25.80 2.77 -6.24
CA PRO A 338 24.78 3.41 -7.07
C PRO A 338 23.43 2.83 -6.66
N ALA A 339 22.45 3.71 -6.42
CA ALA A 339 21.09 3.28 -6.14
C ALA A 339 20.69 2.32 -7.29
N PRO A 340 20.15 1.13 -6.98
CA PRO A 340 19.67 0.25 -8.05
C PRO A 340 18.70 1.05 -8.90
N THR A 341 18.96 1.15 -10.21
CA THR A 341 18.00 1.72 -11.14
C THR A 341 16.67 1.01 -10.93
N PRO A 342 15.55 1.74 -10.76
CA PRO A 342 14.26 1.10 -10.58
C PRO A 342 13.98 0.26 -11.84
N VAL A 343 14.01 -1.06 -11.68
CA VAL A 343 13.52 -1.98 -12.70
C VAL A 343 11.99 -1.82 -12.68
N PHE A 344 11.45 -1.28 -13.76
CA PHE A 344 10.02 -1.22 -14.03
C PHE A 344 9.60 -2.51 -14.73
N ASP A 345 8.44 -3.05 -14.36
CA ASP A 345 7.90 -4.27 -15.00
C ASP A 345 7.27 -3.93 -16.35
N VAL A 346 6.65 -2.75 -16.47
CA VAL A 346 6.02 -2.23 -17.69
C VAL A 346 6.30 -0.73 -17.82
N CYS A 347 6.54 -0.27 -19.05
CA CYS A 347 6.66 1.14 -19.43
C CYS A 347 5.62 1.47 -20.50
N VAL A 348 4.83 2.53 -20.28
CA VAL A 348 3.72 2.92 -21.16
C VAL A 348 3.79 4.42 -21.43
N ALA A 349 3.65 4.83 -22.68
CA ALA A 349 3.45 6.23 -23.03
C ALA A 349 1.99 6.61 -22.76
N ALA A 350 1.73 7.76 -22.15
CA ALA A 350 0.37 8.24 -21.91
C ALA A 350 -0.47 8.30 -23.20
N ASP A 351 0.17 8.51 -24.35
CA ASP A 351 -0.50 8.52 -25.66
C ASP A 351 -1.07 7.18 -26.10
N SER A 352 -0.55 6.08 -25.56
CA SER A 352 -1.06 4.73 -25.83
C SER A 352 -2.22 4.32 -24.91
N LEU A 353 -2.57 5.16 -23.94
CA LEU A 353 -3.70 4.93 -23.03
C LEU A 353 -4.95 5.67 -23.51
N PRO A 354 -6.16 5.14 -23.23
CA PRO A 354 -7.41 5.82 -23.52
C PRO A 354 -7.46 7.22 -22.89
N ALA A 355 -8.13 8.16 -23.58
CA ALA A 355 -8.25 9.55 -23.14
C ALA A 355 -8.77 9.66 -21.69
N ALA A 356 -8.20 10.61 -20.95
CA ALA A 356 -8.59 10.90 -19.58
C ALA A 356 -9.88 11.73 -19.56
N THR A 357 -11.02 11.05 -19.70
CA THR A 357 -12.30 11.66 -19.30
C THR A 357 -12.43 11.61 -17.77
N PRO A 358 -13.14 12.56 -17.14
CA PRO A 358 -13.37 12.51 -15.70
C PRO A 358 -14.13 11.24 -15.29
N GLY A 359 -13.91 10.82 -14.04
CA GLY A 359 -14.66 9.73 -13.41
C GLY A 359 -14.07 8.33 -13.58
N TRP A 360 -14.70 7.39 -12.89
CA TRP A 360 -14.27 5.99 -12.85
C TRP A 360 -14.38 5.22 -14.18
N PRO A 361 -15.29 5.54 -15.14
CA PRO A 361 -15.36 4.79 -16.40
C PRO A 361 -14.04 4.87 -17.18
N ALA A 362 -13.45 6.07 -17.24
CA ALA A 362 -12.15 6.30 -17.87
C ALA A 362 -11.02 5.54 -17.18
N GLN A 363 -11.01 5.59 -15.85
CA GLN A 363 -10.02 4.88 -15.04
C GLN A 363 -10.12 3.36 -15.27
N ARG A 364 -11.33 2.80 -15.33
CA ARG A 364 -11.54 1.37 -15.63
C ARG A 364 -10.96 1.00 -16.99
N ARG A 365 -11.15 1.83 -18.02
CA ARG A 365 -10.58 1.62 -19.36
C ARG A 365 -9.06 1.64 -19.34
N GLN A 366 -8.47 2.66 -18.73
CA GLN A 366 -7.02 2.80 -18.61
C GLN A 366 -6.40 1.61 -17.90
N LEU A 367 -6.99 1.17 -16.78
CA LEU A 367 -6.53 -0.02 -16.06
C LEU A 367 -6.67 -1.26 -16.94
N ARG A 368 -7.82 -1.53 -17.55
CA ARG A 368 -8.00 -2.71 -18.42
C ARG A 368 -7.03 -2.74 -19.61
N ALA A 369 -6.69 -1.59 -20.19
CA ALA A 369 -5.70 -1.46 -21.26
C ALA A 369 -4.28 -1.87 -20.84
N LEU A 370 -3.94 -1.77 -19.55
CA LEU A 370 -2.66 -2.26 -19.02
C LEU A 370 -2.60 -3.79 -18.94
N GLY A 371 -3.75 -4.47 -18.85
CA GLY A 371 -3.85 -5.93 -18.71
C GLY A 371 -2.94 -6.74 -19.65
N PRO A 372 -3.04 -6.57 -20.98
CA PRO A 372 -2.21 -7.31 -21.93
C PRO A 372 -0.73 -6.90 -21.92
N LEU A 373 -0.39 -5.73 -21.38
CA LEU A 373 0.99 -5.21 -21.33
C LEU A 373 1.82 -5.88 -20.23
N TRP A 374 1.17 -6.48 -19.23
CA TRP A 374 1.87 -7.16 -18.14
C TRP A 374 2.48 -8.49 -18.60
N PRO A 375 3.74 -8.78 -18.20
CA PRO A 375 4.37 -10.08 -18.44
C PRO A 375 3.51 -11.24 -17.89
N PRO A 376 3.50 -12.43 -18.53
CA PRO A 376 2.67 -13.56 -18.10
C PRO A 376 2.80 -13.93 -16.62
N ALA A 377 4.01 -13.81 -16.06
CA ALA A 377 4.27 -14.09 -14.65
C ALA A 377 3.57 -13.10 -13.68
N ARG A 378 3.22 -11.90 -14.15
CA ARG A 378 2.62 -10.81 -13.36
C ARG A 378 1.11 -10.68 -13.59
N GLN A 379 0.56 -11.25 -14.66
CA GLN A 379 -0.87 -11.18 -14.99
C GLN A 379 -1.81 -11.63 -13.86
N PRO A 380 -1.54 -12.71 -13.09
CA PRO A 380 -2.42 -13.09 -11.99
C PRO A 380 -2.48 -12.05 -10.86
N ALA A 381 -1.37 -11.36 -10.59
CA ALA A 381 -1.32 -10.28 -9.60
C ALA A 381 -2.07 -9.04 -10.08
N TRP A 382 -1.92 -8.71 -11.37
CA TRP A 382 -2.71 -7.66 -12.01
C TRP A 382 -4.21 -7.94 -11.95
N GLN A 383 -4.65 -9.17 -12.26
CA GLN A 383 -6.06 -9.56 -12.19
C GLN A 383 -6.65 -9.36 -10.80
N ARG A 384 -5.93 -9.76 -9.73
CA ARG A 384 -6.38 -9.53 -8.36
C ARG A 384 -6.50 -8.05 -8.00
N LEU A 385 -5.57 -7.21 -8.47
CA LEU A 385 -5.65 -5.76 -8.26
C LEU A 385 -6.84 -5.15 -8.98
N LEU A 386 -7.06 -5.54 -10.23
CA LEU A 386 -8.19 -5.05 -11.01
C LEU A 386 -9.51 -5.50 -10.39
N GLU A 387 -9.62 -6.76 -9.97
CA GLU A 387 -10.81 -7.30 -9.28
C GLU A 387 -11.09 -6.55 -7.97
N ALA A 388 -10.04 -6.33 -7.15
CA ALA A 388 -10.16 -5.61 -5.89
C ALA A 388 -10.60 -4.16 -6.08
N TRP A 389 -10.17 -3.52 -7.17
CA TRP A 389 -10.62 -2.18 -7.53
C TRP A 389 -12.05 -2.18 -8.11
N GLU A 390 -12.38 -3.11 -9.01
CA GLU A 390 -13.70 -3.15 -9.68
C GLU A 390 -14.84 -3.60 -8.78
N ALA A 391 -14.60 -4.48 -7.80
CA ALA A 391 -15.62 -5.04 -6.92
C ALA A 391 -16.53 -3.97 -6.26
N PRO A 392 -16.01 -2.96 -5.54
CA PRO A 392 -16.85 -1.91 -4.95
C PRO A 392 -17.56 -1.05 -6.01
N LEU A 393 -17.01 -0.91 -7.22
CA LEU A 393 -17.70 -0.19 -8.29
C LEU A 393 -18.90 -0.97 -8.85
N ARG A 394 -18.76 -2.28 -9.05
CA ARG A 394 -19.89 -3.13 -9.51
C ARG A 394 -21.03 -3.12 -8.51
N GLU A 395 -20.71 -3.09 -7.21
CA GLU A 395 -21.72 -2.96 -6.15
C GLU A 395 -22.45 -1.60 -6.25
N ARG A 396 -21.72 -0.49 -6.39
CA ARG A 396 -22.30 0.85 -6.57
C ARG A 396 -23.14 0.95 -7.85
N GLU A 397 -22.68 0.38 -8.96
CA GLU A 397 -23.46 0.31 -10.21
C GLU A 397 -24.78 -0.43 -10.00
N GLY A 398 -24.75 -1.58 -9.32
CA GLY A 398 -25.95 -2.35 -8.98
C GLY A 398 -26.94 -1.56 -8.12
N GLN A 399 -26.44 -0.82 -7.12
CA GLN A 399 -27.24 0.06 -6.28
C GLN A 399 -27.82 1.25 -7.06
N ALA A 400 -27.04 1.86 -7.95
CA ALA A 400 -27.49 2.95 -8.83
C ALA A 400 -28.63 2.48 -9.74
N GLN A 401 -28.48 1.32 -10.39
CA GLN A 401 -29.51 0.72 -11.24
C GLN A 401 -30.80 0.44 -10.45
N GLN A 402 -30.70 0.00 -9.21
CA GLN A 402 -31.86 -0.23 -8.34
C GLN A 402 -32.58 1.08 -8.02
N VAL A 403 -31.85 2.15 -7.66
CA VAL A 403 -32.45 3.46 -7.37
C VAL A 403 -33.08 4.07 -8.62
N MET A 404 -32.44 3.93 -9.79
CA MET A 404 -32.99 4.36 -11.08
C MET A 404 -34.25 3.59 -11.45
N ALA A 405 -34.27 2.27 -11.29
CA ALA A 405 -35.44 1.43 -11.53
C ALA A 405 -36.61 1.82 -10.61
N GLN A 406 -36.32 2.13 -9.35
CA GLN A 406 -37.31 2.63 -8.40
C GLN A 406 -37.87 3.99 -8.84
N ALA A 407 -37.00 4.93 -9.24
CA ALA A 407 -37.42 6.25 -9.71
C ALA A 407 -38.31 6.15 -10.96
N LEU A 408 -37.91 5.35 -11.94
CA LEU A 408 -38.66 5.14 -13.18
C LEU A 408 -40.01 4.46 -12.92
N ALA A 409 -40.06 3.44 -12.06
CA ALA A 409 -41.32 2.81 -11.68
C ALA A 409 -42.26 3.77 -10.95
N THR A 410 -41.73 4.63 -10.05
CA THR A 410 -42.53 5.67 -9.39
C THR A 410 -43.12 6.63 -10.41
N LEU A 411 -42.33 7.12 -11.37
CA LEU A 411 -42.80 8.04 -12.40
C LEU A 411 -43.89 7.40 -13.28
N CYS A 412 -43.67 6.17 -13.73
CA CYS A 412 -44.56 5.52 -14.70
C CYS A 412 -45.81 4.89 -14.08
N LEU A 413 -45.75 4.39 -12.84
CA LEU A 413 -46.82 3.57 -12.25
C LEU A 413 -47.59 4.24 -11.12
N GLN A 414 -47.02 5.23 -10.43
CA GLN A 414 -47.73 5.90 -9.34
C GLN A 414 -48.61 7.04 -9.89
N PRO A 415 -49.90 7.06 -9.54
CA PRO A 415 -50.79 8.14 -9.96
C PRO A 415 -50.39 9.46 -9.30
N VAL A 416 -50.26 10.53 -10.09
CA VAL A 416 -49.96 11.88 -9.58
C VAL A 416 -51.27 12.58 -9.26
N HIS A 417 -51.41 13.11 -8.04
CA HIS A 417 -52.59 13.87 -7.66
C HIS A 417 -52.66 15.21 -8.42
N LEU A 418 -53.82 15.51 -9.00
CA LEU A 418 -54.12 16.77 -9.67
C LEU A 418 -55.01 17.65 -8.78
N PRO A 419 -54.48 18.76 -8.23
CA PRO A 419 -55.27 19.75 -7.50
C PRO A 419 -56.29 20.44 -8.41
N ALA A 420 -57.34 21.01 -7.81
CA ALA A 420 -58.26 21.88 -8.54
C ALA A 420 -57.51 23.09 -9.13
N ASP A 421 -57.93 23.55 -10.31
CA ASP A 421 -57.44 24.76 -10.98
C ASP A 421 -55.96 24.75 -11.40
N THR A 422 -55.30 23.58 -11.40
CA THR A 422 -53.91 23.41 -11.86
C THR A 422 -53.86 22.78 -13.25
N GLU A 423 -52.99 23.29 -14.12
CA GLU A 423 -52.78 22.69 -15.44
C GLU A 423 -52.14 21.28 -15.31
N PRO A 424 -52.71 20.23 -15.94
CA PRO A 424 -52.20 18.86 -15.86
C PRO A 424 -50.71 18.72 -16.18
N GLN A 425 -50.27 19.43 -17.21
CA GLN A 425 -48.90 19.37 -17.70
C GLN A 425 -47.90 19.97 -16.69
N ALA A 426 -48.26 21.12 -16.09
CA ALA A 426 -47.43 21.79 -15.08
C ALA A 426 -47.28 20.93 -13.81
N GLN A 427 -48.37 20.27 -13.38
CA GLN A 427 -48.32 19.38 -12.22
C GLN A 427 -47.47 18.14 -12.47
N LEU A 428 -47.53 17.57 -13.69
CA LEU A 428 -46.71 16.43 -14.07
C LEU A 428 -45.23 16.81 -14.18
N GLN A 429 -44.90 17.96 -14.79
CA GLN A 429 -43.53 18.50 -14.82
C GLN A 429 -42.97 18.67 -13.41
N LYS A 430 -43.77 19.22 -12.48
CA LYS A 430 -43.38 19.36 -11.07
C LYS A 430 -43.10 18.02 -10.41
N ALA A 431 -43.96 17.02 -10.62
CA ALA A 431 -43.77 15.68 -10.05
C ALA A 431 -42.51 14.98 -10.63
N VAL A 432 -42.28 15.10 -11.94
CA VAL A 432 -41.07 14.57 -12.60
C VAL A 432 -39.83 15.25 -12.04
N ALA A 433 -39.81 16.58 -11.98
CA ALA A 433 -38.68 17.36 -11.45
C ALA A 433 -38.36 16.99 -9.99
N GLN A 434 -39.39 16.86 -9.14
CA GLN A 434 -39.22 16.44 -7.74
C GLN A 434 -38.59 15.05 -7.64
N GLN A 435 -39.05 14.10 -8.45
CA GLN A 435 -38.53 12.73 -8.40
C GLN A 435 -37.11 12.63 -8.96
N LEU A 436 -36.78 13.37 -10.02
CA LEU A 436 -35.40 13.46 -10.54
C LEU A 436 -34.47 14.14 -9.53
N GLN A 437 -34.94 15.11 -8.76
CA GLN A 437 -34.17 15.72 -7.67
C GLN A 437 -33.88 14.71 -6.54
N VAL A 438 -34.87 13.89 -6.16
CA VAL A 438 -34.67 12.80 -5.19
C VAL A 438 -33.67 11.76 -5.71
N LEU A 439 -33.78 11.38 -6.99
CA LEU A 439 -32.83 10.48 -7.64
C LEU A 439 -31.41 11.06 -7.60
N THR A 440 -31.28 12.35 -7.94
CA THR A 440 -30.01 13.08 -7.94
C THR A 440 -29.36 13.02 -6.56
N GLY A 441 -30.10 13.33 -5.50
CA GLY A 441 -29.59 13.26 -4.12
C GLY A 441 -29.14 11.86 -3.71
N LYS A 442 -29.88 10.81 -4.10
CA LYS A 442 -29.48 9.41 -3.84
C LYS A 442 -28.21 9.02 -4.60
N LEU A 443 -28.07 9.42 -5.86
CA LEU A 443 -26.88 9.12 -6.66
C LEU A 443 -25.65 9.91 -6.16
N GLN A 444 -25.83 11.15 -5.72
CA GLN A 444 -24.77 11.94 -5.07
C GLN A 444 -24.27 11.29 -3.78
N GLN A 445 -25.17 10.77 -2.95
CA GLN A 445 -24.80 10.01 -1.75
C GLN A 445 -24.01 8.74 -2.10
N LEU A 446 -24.35 8.09 -3.22
CA LEU A 446 -23.73 6.84 -3.66
C LEU A 446 -22.32 7.04 -4.26
N TYR A 447 -22.12 8.11 -5.03
CA TYR A 447 -20.86 8.38 -5.74
C TYR A 447 -19.95 9.42 -5.06
N GLY A 448 -20.46 10.21 -4.11
CA GLY A 448 -19.72 11.26 -3.40
C GLY A 448 -19.94 12.67 -3.99
N HIS A 449 -19.42 13.69 -3.29
CA HIS A 449 -19.64 15.12 -3.60
C HIS A 449 -18.90 15.64 -4.86
N ASP A 450 -18.02 14.85 -5.47
CA ASP A 450 -17.29 15.22 -6.70
C ASP A 450 -18.12 15.05 -7.98
N ALA A 451 -19.39 14.66 -7.86
CA ALA A 451 -20.30 14.57 -8.99
C ALA A 451 -20.53 15.97 -9.61
N ALA A 452 -20.36 16.07 -10.93
CA ALA A 452 -20.46 17.33 -11.65
C ALA A 452 -21.81 18.02 -11.36
N THR A 453 -21.74 19.26 -10.89
CA THR A 453 -22.88 20.13 -10.51
C THR A 453 -23.71 20.63 -11.70
N GLY A 454 -23.63 19.97 -12.85
CA GLY A 454 -24.44 20.30 -14.01
C GLY A 454 -25.82 19.69 -13.89
N SER A 455 -26.86 20.52 -13.83
CA SER A 455 -28.23 20.07 -14.09
C SER A 455 -28.29 19.45 -15.49
N ALA A 456 -28.81 18.23 -15.59
CA ALA A 456 -29.17 17.68 -16.89
C ALA A 456 -30.21 18.62 -17.54
N PRO A 457 -30.07 18.98 -18.82
CA PRO A 457 -31.13 19.70 -19.51
C PRO A 457 -32.35 18.77 -19.58
N SER A 458 -33.46 19.17 -18.96
CA SER A 458 -34.74 18.48 -19.11
C SER A 458 -35.18 18.64 -20.55
N SER A 459 -35.28 17.52 -21.27
CA SER A 459 -35.55 17.51 -22.71
C SER A 459 -37.05 17.45 -23.04
N GLY A 460 -37.90 17.11 -22.07
CA GLY A 460 -39.35 16.98 -22.26
C GLY A 460 -40.16 18.16 -21.71
N ASP A 461 -40.58 19.07 -22.59
CA ASP A 461 -41.58 20.08 -22.25
C ASP A 461 -42.99 19.47 -22.11
N ARG A 462 -43.25 18.34 -22.77
CA ARG A 462 -44.58 17.70 -22.81
C ARG A 462 -44.52 16.20 -22.58
N TRP A 463 -45.43 15.70 -21.74
CA TRP A 463 -45.48 14.30 -21.30
C TRP A 463 -46.89 13.75 -21.58
N PRO A 464 -47.04 12.68 -22.36
CA PRO A 464 -48.35 12.13 -22.70
C PRO A 464 -49.00 11.52 -21.44
N HIS A 465 -50.24 11.93 -21.15
CA HIS A 465 -50.92 11.63 -19.89
C HIS A 465 -52.44 11.52 -20.06
N GLN A 466 -53.04 10.69 -19.23
CA GLN A 466 -54.49 10.51 -19.11
C GLN A 466 -54.98 11.08 -17.78
N VAL A 467 -55.97 11.98 -17.83
CA VAL A 467 -56.62 12.53 -16.63
C VAL A 467 -57.75 11.58 -16.21
N VAL A 468 -57.58 10.90 -15.07
CA VAL A 468 -58.61 10.04 -14.49
C VAL A 468 -59.37 10.84 -13.46
N ARG A 469 -60.62 11.19 -13.77
CA ARG A 469 -61.54 11.89 -12.86
C ARG A 469 -62.39 10.89 -12.07
N PRO A 470 -62.72 11.16 -10.80
CA PRO A 470 -63.73 10.38 -10.07
C PRO A 470 -65.06 10.39 -10.84
N ARG A 471 -65.80 9.29 -10.81
CA ARG A 471 -67.15 9.29 -11.38
C ARG A 471 -68.01 10.30 -10.60
N PRO A 472 -68.72 11.21 -11.26
CA PRO A 472 -69.53 12.20 -10.56
C PRO A 472 -70.57 11.49 -9.70
N VAL A 473 -70.56 11.77 -8.40
CA VAL A 473 -71.65 11.37 -7.50
C VAL A 473 -72.83 12.26 -7.87
N VAL A 474 -73.68 11.78 -8.79
CA VAL A 474 -74.87 12.51 -9.21
C VAL A 474 -75.80 12.59 -8.00
N ARG A 475 -75.94 13.77 -7.41
CA ARG A 475 -76.72 14.01 -6.18
C ARG A 475 -78.19 13.58 -6.32
N ASN A 476 -78.71 13.48 -7.56
CA ASN A 476 -80.04 12.98 -7.87
C ASN A 476 -80.19 11.44 -7.73
N SER A 477 -79.10 10.66 -7.63
CA SER A 477 -79.18 9.20 -7.41
C SER A 477 -79.58 8.84 -5.98
N VAL A 478 -79.30 9.73 -5.00
CA VAL A 478 -79.74 9.57 -3.61
C VAL A 478 -81.24 9.77 -3.50
N LEU A 479 -81.78 10.79 -4.18
CA LEU A 479 -83.21 11.08 -4.19
C LEU A 479 -83.97 9.99 -4.98
N GLY A 480 -83.47 9.59 -6.16
CA GLY A 480 -84.09 8.53 -6.96
C GLY A 480 -84.01 7.15 -6.30
N GLY A 481 -82.88 6.81 -5.66
CA GLY A 481 -82.71 5.57 -4.91
C GLY A 481 -83.55 5.52 -3.63
N ALA A 482 -83.68 6.64 -2.93
CA ALA A 482 -84.56 6.74 -1.76
C ALA A 482 -86.04 6.63 -2.15
N ILE A 483 -86.46 7.25 -3.26
CA ILE A 483 -87.85 7.17 -3.74
C ILE A 483 -88.19 5.75 -4.23
N ALA A 484 -87.30 5.12 -5.01
CA ALA A 484 -87.51 3.74 -5.47
C ALA A 484 -87.49 2.74 -4.29
N GLY A 485 -86.55 2.92 -3.35
CA GLY A 485 -86.45 2.13 -2.13
C GLY A 485 -87.69 2.29 -1.22
N ALA A 486 -88.21 3.51 -1.09
CA ALA A 486 -89.45 3.80 -0.38
C ALA A 486 -90.64 3.08 -1.02
N ALA A 487 -90.73 3.08 -2.36
CA ALA A 487 -91.79 2.41 -3.09
C ALA A 487 -91.76 0.89 -2.91
N THR A 488 -90.58 0.25 -2.94
CA THR A 488 -90.44 -1.17 -2.61
C THR A 488 -90.76 -1.48 -1.14
N GLY A 489 -90.38 -0.59 -0.22
CA GLY A 489 -90.68 -0.69 1.21
C GLY A 489 -92.17 -0.56 1.52
N LEU A 490 -92.87 0.34 0.80
CA LEU A 490 -94.34 0.45 0.84
C LEU A 490 -95.03 -0.84 0.37
N GLY A 491 -94.46 -1.53 -0.62
CA GLY A 491 -94.95 -2.84 -1.05
C GLY A 491 -94.85 -3.90 0.06
N ALA A 492 -93.78 -3.89 0.84
CA ALA A 492 -93.61 -4.78 1.99
C ALA A 492 -94.57 -4.42 3.14
N ASP A 493 -94.80 -3.13 3.39
CA ASP A 493 -95.76 -2.65 4.39
C ASP A 493 -97.21 -3.07 4.04
N LEU A 494 -97.56 -3.05 2.76
CA LEU A 494 -98.84 -3.57 2.25
C LEU A 494 -98.93 -5.10 2.36
N ALA A 495 -97.84 -5.82 2.07
CA ALA A 495 -97.79 -7.27 2.21
C ALA A 495 -97.92 -7.74 3.67
N ALA A 496 -97.50 -6.92 4.64
CA ALA A 496 -97.69 -7.15 6.07
C ALA A 496 -99.08 -6.71 6.60
N GLY A 497 -100.01 -6.33 5.72
CA GLY A 497 -101.37 -5.93 6.08
C GLY A 497 -101.48 -4.52 6.69
N GLY A 498 -100.49 -3.64 6.47
CA GLY A 498 -100.52 -2.25 6.92
C GLY A 498 -100.12 -2.01 8.38
N LEU A 499 -99.78 -3.06 9.13
CA LEU A 499 -99.41 -2.99 10.56
C LEU A 499 -98.07 -2.29 10.82
N THR A 500 -97.25 -2.09 9.79
CA THR A 500 -95.93 -1.47 9.89
C THR A 500 -95.96 0.06 9.75
N LEU A 501 -97.13 0.68 9.52
CA LEU A 501 -97.35 2.15 9.53
C LEU A 501 -96.31 2.97 8.72
N GLY A 502 -95.84 2.44 7.58
CA GLY A 502 -94.85 3.13 6.74
C GLY A 502 -93.39 2.96 7.19
N ALA A 503 -93.11 2.11 8.18
CA ALA A 503 -91.76 1.80 8.63
C ALA A 503 -90.95 1.06 7.55
N GLY A 504 -91.57 0.17 6.76
CA GLY A 504 -90.90 -0.49 5.63
C GLY A 504 -90.59 0.49 4.50
N ALA A 505 -91.45 1.48 4.22
CA ALA A 505 -91.16 2.58 3.32
C ALA A 505 -89.95 3.41 3.78
N LEU A 506 -89.88 3.74 5.08
CA LEU A 506 -88.75 4.47 5.67
C LEU A 506 -87.45 3.65 5.61
N ILE A 507 -87.48 2.37 6.00
CA ILE A 507 -86.33 1.46 5.94
C ILE A 507 -85.90 1.24 4.48
N GLY A 508 -86.84 1.08 3.56
CA GLY A 508 -86.60 0.94 2.13
C GLY A 508 -86.00 2.20 1.51
N ALA A 509 -86.46 3.40 1.90
CA ALA A 509 -85.91 4.68 1.46
C ALA A 509 -84.46 4.86 1.92
N VAL A 510 -84.18 4.54 3.18
CA VAL A 510 -82.83 4.57 3.75
C VAL A 510 -81.94 3.55 3.04
N ALA A 511 -82.41 2.31 2.84
CA ALA A 511 -81.66 1.27 2.15
C ALA A 511 -81.36 1.62 0.67
N GLY A 512 -82.34 2.15 -0.06
CA GLY A 512 -82.19 2.56 -1.47
C GLY A 512 -81.34 3.82 -1.66
N GLY A 513 -81.46 4.81 -0.75
CA GLY A 513 -80.60 6.00 -0.74
C GLY A 513 -79.14 5.69 -0.40
N VAL A 514 -78.91 4.70 0.48
CA VAL A 514 -77.57 4.19 0.82
C VAL A 514 -76.98 3.34 -0.31
N ALA A 515 -77.80 2.58 -1.06
CA ALA A 515 -77.33 1.76 -2.18
C ALA A 515 -76.82 2.59 -3.38
N GLY A 516 -77.49 3.67 -3.76
CA GLY A 516 -77.12 4.50 -4.93
C GLY A 516 -75.86 5.35 -4.75
N SER A 517 -75.65 5.89 -3.54
CA SER A 517 -74.44 6.65 -3.19
C SER A 517 -73.31 5.73 -2.73
N GLY A 518 -73.64 4.70 -1.96
CA GLY A 518 -72.70 3.72 -1.45
C GLY A 518 -72.05 2.89 -2.55
N LEU A 519 -72.74 2.56 -3.64
CA LEU A 519 -72.15 1.78 -4.73
C LEU A 519 -71.14 2.58 -5.56
N THR A 520 -71.42 3.85 -5.87
CA THR A 520 -70.49 4.71 -6.62
C THR A 520 -69.29 5.10 -5.78
N ASP A 521 -69.50 5.39 -4.51
CA ASP A 521 -68.43 5.64 -3.55
C ASP A 521 -67.64 4.36 -3.25
N TRP A 522 -68.28 3.19 -3.11
CA TRP A 522 -67.60 1.90 -2.99
C TRP A 522 -66.82 1.52 -4.25
N LEU A 523 -67.35 1.78 -5.45
CA LEU A 523 -66.63 1.57 -6.71
C LEU A 523 -65.43 2.53 -6.83
N ASN A 524 -65.59 3.80 -6.45
CA ASN A 524 -64.48 4.76 -6.38
C ASN A 524 -63.44 4.34 -5.32
N ARG A 525 -63.86 3.80 -4.17
CA ARG A 525 -62.96 3.23 -3.13
C ARG A 525 -62.27 1.96 -3.60
N ARG A 526 -62.96 1.08 -4.32
CA ARG A 526 -62.44 -0.21 -4.82
C ARG A 526 -61.52 -0.03 -6.04
N GLN A 527 -61.76 0.98 -6.88
CA GLN A 527 -60.95 1.29 -8.06
C GLN A 527 -59.90 2.38 -7.80
N GLY A 528 -59.76 2.87 -6.56
CA GLY A 528 -58.77 3.90 -6.20
C GLY A 528 -59.06 5.31 -6.72
N ARG A 529 -60.26 5.59 -7.24
CA ARG A 529 -60.66 6.86 -7.89
C ARG A 529 -61.28 7.86 -6.91
N ARG A 530 -60.57 8.19 -5.82
CA ARG A 530 -61.05 9.15 -4.80
C ARG A 530 -60.78 10.61 -5.14
N THR A 531 -59.74 10.87 -5.93
CA THR A 531 -59.30 12.21 -6.32
C THR A 531 -58.96 12.21 -7.82
N THR A 532 -58.94 13.38 -8.45
CA THR A 532 -58.46 13.51 -9.82
C THR A 532 -56.98 13.16 -9.86
N SER A 533 -56.61 12.17 -10.65
CA SER A 533 -55.22 11.71 -10.80
C SER A 533 -54.79 11.77 -12.26
N LEU A 534 -53.50 12.02 -12.46
CA LEU A 534 -52.83 11.90 -13.74
C LEU A 534 -52.16 10.54 -13.81
N HIS A 535 -52.43 9.80 -14.89
CA HIS A 535 -51.75 8.57 -15.24
C HIS A 535 -50.90 8.84 -16.48
N ILE A 536 -49.65 8.37 -16.47
CA ILE A 536 -48.77 8.54 -17.62
C ILE A 536 -49.14 7.50 -18.70
N GLU A 537 -49.19 7.92 -19.96
CA GLU A 537 -49.38 7.00 -21.08
C GLU A 537 -48.06 6.26 -21.36
N LEU A 538 -47.99 5.02 -20.88
CA LEU A 538 -46.76 4.22 -20.84
C LEU A 538 -46.10 4.04 -22.22
N ALA A 539 -46.88 3.94 -23.29
CA ALA A 539 -46.37 3.65 -24.64
C ALA A 539 -45.34 4.67 -25.12
N ASP A 540 -45.63 5.96 -24.89
CA ASP A 540 -44.83 7.06 -25.44
C ASP A 540 -43.96 7.74 -24.37
N ALA A 541 -44.42 7.77 -23.11
CA ALA A 541 -43.68 8.44 -22.04
C ALA A 541 -42.55 7.59 -21.42
N ALA A 542 -42.68 6.26 -21.39
CA ALA A 542 -41.69 5.40 -20.75
C ALA A 542 -40.26 5.57 -21.31
N PRO A 543 -40.02 5.58 -22.63
CA PRO A 543 -38.66 5.79 -23.16
C PRO A 543 -38.13 7.20 -22.86
N LEU A 544 -38.99 8.23 -22.89
CA LEU A 544 -38.61 9.61 -22.59
C LEU A 544 -38.17 9.77 -21.11
N LEU A 545 -38.96 9.21 -20.18
CA LEU A 545 -38.64 9.24 -18.75
C LEU A 545 -37.40 8.39 -18.42
N ALA A 546 -37.22 7.26 -19.11
CA ALA A 546 -35.99 6.48 -18.99
C ALA A 546 -34.76 7.28 -19.46
N GLY A 547 -34.91 8.09 -20.51
CA GLY A 547 -33.89 9.03 -20.98
C GLY A 547 -33.50 10.08 -19.94
N GLU A 548 -34.47 10.69 -19.27
CA GLU A 548 -34.21 11.66 -18.18
C GLU A 548 -33.48 11.00 -17.00
N VAL A 549 -33.91 9.80 -16.59
CA VAL A 549 -33.26 9.03 -15.51
C VAL A 549 -31.80 8.68 -15.86
N LEU A 550 -31.55 8.20 -17.07
CA LEU A 550 -30.21 7.90 -17.57
C LEU A 550 -29.36 9.16 -17.73
N GLY A 551 -29.97 10.27 -18.15
CA GLY A 551 -29.32 11.58 -18.25
C GLY A 551 -28.82 12.09 -16.89
N VAL A 552 -29.63 11.95 -15.83
CA VAL A 552 -29.21 12.26 -14.45
C VAL A 552 -28.02 11.40 -14.06
N TRP A 553 -28.04 10.09 -14.34
CA TRP A 553 -26.92 9.19 -14.02
C TRP A 553 -25.63 9.55 -14.80
N LEU A 554 -25.72 9.82 -16.11
CA LEU A 554 -24.58 10.26 -16.92
C LEU A 554 -23.97 11.57 -16.39
N ALA A 555 -24.82 12.52 -15.97
CA ALA A 555 -24.37 13.77 -15.37
C ALA A 555 -23.59 13.53 -14.07
N GLN A 556 -24.02 12.58 -13.23
CA GLN A 556 -23.27 12.20 -12.00
C GLN A 556 -21.89 11.62 -12.31
N LEU A 557 -21.72 10.97 -13.46
CA LEU A 557 -20.43 10.45 -13.92
C LEU A 557 -19.56 11.51 -14.60
N GLY A 558 -20.07 12.73 -14.80
CA GLY A 558 -19.39 13.77 -15.58
C GLY A 558 -19.35 13.49 -17.09
N LEU A 559 -20.17 12.57 -17.57
CA LEU A 559 -20.27 12.21 -18.99
C LEU A 559 -21.37 13.04 -19.66
N ARG A 560 -21.07 13.63 -20.82
CA ARG A 560 -22.04 14.35 -21.65
C ARG A 560 -22.14 13.69 -23.01
N LEU A 561 -23.24 12.98 -23.25
CA LEU A 561 -23.54 12.37 -24.54
C LEU A 561 -24.63 13.19 -25.27
N PRO A 562 -24.57 13.31 -26.61
CA PRO A 562 -25.67 13.86 -27.40
C PRO A 562 -26.98 13.12 -27.15
N SER A 563 -28.10 13.84 -27.13
CA SER A 563 -29.44 13.27 -26.93
C SER A 563 -29.76 12.16 -27.93
N ALA A 564 -29.26 12.25 -29.17
CA ALA A 564 -29.42 11.22 -30.19
C ALA A 564 -28.77 9.87 -29.80
N GLN A 565 -27.61 9.88 -29.13
CA GLN A 565 -26.97 8.65 -28.65
C GLN A 565 -27.72 8.05 -27.47
N VAL A 566 -28.21 8.90 -26.56
CA VAL A 566 -29.08 8.46 -25.47
C VAL A 566 -30.37 7.83 -26.01
N GLN A 567 -30.98 8.45 -27.03
CA GLN A 567 -32.17 7.93 -27.70
C GLN A 567 -31.91 6.62 -28.46
N ALA A 568 -30.74 6.46 -29.08
CA ALA A 568 -30.35 5.18 -29.71
C ALA A 568 -30.23 4.04 -28.68
N ALA A 569 -29.64 4.30 -27.51
CA ALA A 569 -29.58 3.32 -26.42
C ALA A 569 -30.98 2.95 -25.88
N LEU A 570 -31.93 3.89 -25.94
CA LEU A 570 -33.33 3.67 -25.57
C LEU A 570 -34.11 2.89 -26.65
N GLY A 571 -33.83 3.15 -27.93
CA GLY A 571 -34.63 2.71 -29.09
C GLY A 571 -34.65 1.20 -29.38
N ALA A 572 -33.72 0.43 -28.80
CA ALA A 572 -33.68 -1.03 -28.95
C ALA A 572 -34.49 -1.80 -27.88
N SER A 573 -35.08 -1.11 -26.89
CA SER A 573 -35.60 -1.73 -25.68
C SER A 573 -37.10 -1.49 -25.48
N ASP A 574 -37.87 -2.57 -25.30
CA ASP A 574 -39.30 -2.49 -24.97
C ASP A 574 -39.50 -2.14 -23.48
N TRP A 575 -39.34 -0.86 -23.14
CA TRP A 575 -39.54 -0.30 -21.80
C TRP A 575 -40.95 -0.53 -21.27
N VAL A 576 -41.93 -0.58 -22.17
CA VAL A 576 -43.34 -0.83 -21.83
C VAL A 576 -43.52 -2.25 -21.30
N ALA A 577 -42.90 -3.25 -21.94
CA ALA A 577 -42.94 -4.63 -21.47
C ALA A 577 -42.30 -4.80 -20.07
N ALA A 578 -41.29 -4.00 -19.73
CA ALA A 578 -40.66 -4.03 -18.41
C ALA A 578 -41.55 -3.46 -17.30
N LEU A 579 -42.54 -2.61 -17.64
CA LEU A 579 -43.44 -1.92 -16.70
C LEU A 579 -44.78 -2.65 -16.46
N ARG A 580 -45.03 -3.78 -17.14
CA ARG A 580 -46.29 -4.56 -17.00
C ARG A 580 -46.14 -5.72 -16.03
N GLY A 581 -47.12 -5.95 -15.15
CA GLY A 581 -47.18 -7.11 -14.25
C GLY A 581 -46.95 -6.73 -12.78
N ASP A 582 -46.58 -7.70 -11.95
CA ASP A 582 -46.40 -7.48 -10.51
C ASP A 582 -45.22 -6.57 -10.19
N ALA A 583 -45.35 -5.78 -9.12
CA ALA A 583 -44.40 -4.72 -8.78
C ALA A 583 -42.96 -5.22 -8.54
N ALA A 584 -42.79 -6.42 -7.98
CA ALA A 584 -41.48 -7.02 -7.76
C ALA A 584 -40.80 -7.40 -9.09
N ASP A 585 -41.56 -7.97 -10.03
CA ASP A 585 -41.07 -8.36 -11.35
C ASP A 585 -40.78 -7.15 -12.24
N VAL A 586 -41.52 -6.05 -12.04
CA VAL A 586 -41.24 -4.78 -12.72
C VAL A 586 -39.88 -4.22 -12.30
N GLN A 587 -39.59 -4.20 -11.00
CA GLN A 587 -38.29 -3.70 -10.51
C GLN A 587 -37.11 -4.50 -11.07
N LEU A 588 -37.23 -5.83 -11.08
CA LEU A 588 -36.18 -6.70 -11.62
C LEU A 588 -35.96 -6.47 -13.12
N ARG A 589 -37.04 -6.42 -13.91
CA ARG A 589 -36.95 -6.20 -15.36
C ARG A 589 -36.42 -4.81 -15.70
N LEU A 590 -36.88 -3.77 -15.00
CA LEU A 590 -36.34 -2.42 -15.17
C LEU A 590 -34.85 -2.36 -14.85
N ARG A 591 -34.40 -3.02 -13.78
CA ARG A 591 -32.98 -3.09 -13.43
C ARG A 591 -32.16 -3.76 -14.54
N GLN A 592 -32.64 -4.87 -15.11
CA GLN A 592 -31.97 -5.54 -16.23
C GLN A 592 -31.90 -4.65 -17.48
N ARG A 593 -32.97 -3.93 -17.79
CA ARG A 593 -33.00 -2.98 -18.93
C ARG A 593 -32.08 -1.80 -18.71
N LEU A 594 -32.06 -1.23 -17.52
CA LEU A 594 -31.14 -0.16 -17.15
C LEU A 594 -29.69 -0.63 -17.22
N ALA A 595 -29.37 -1.86 -16.79
CA ALA A 595 -28.03 -2.41 -16.93
C ALA A 595 -27.58 -2.48 -18.41
N GLN A 596 -28.45 -2.98 -19.30
CA GLN A 596 -28.18 -3.02 -20.74
C GLN A 596 -27.98 -1.62 -21.34
N ALA A 597 -28.83 -0.66 -20.96
CA ALA A 597 -28.73 0.73 -21.43
C ALA A 597 -27.47 1.42 -20.91
N CYS A 598 -27.15 1.27 -19.62
CA CYS A 598 -25.91 1.77 -19.01
C CYS A 598 -24.67 1.22 -19.73
N ASP A 599 -24.63 -0.09 -19.99
CA ASP A 599 -23.51 -0.71 -20.72
C ASP A 599 -23.38 -0.19 -22.16
N ALA A 600 -24.49 0.03 -22.85
CA ALA A 600 -24.49 0.63 -24.19
C ALA A 600 -23.97 2.07 -24.17
N LEU A 601 -24.47 2.91 -23.24
CA LEU A 601 -24.06 4.30 -23.10
C LEU A 601 -22.59 4.44 -22.71
N LEU A 602 -22.09 3.57 -21.84
CA LEU A 602 -20.67 3.54 -21.49
C LEU A 602 -19.83 3.17 -22.71
N ARG A 603 -20.23 2.18 -23.52
CA ARG A 603 -19.55 1.85 -24.79
C ARG A 603 -19.57 3.01 -25.78
N ASP A 604 -20.67 3.72 -25.92
CA ASP A 604 -20.77 4.87 -26.82
C ASP A 604 -19.90 6.04 -26.34
N ALA A 605 -19.87 6.28 -25.02
CA ALA A 605 -18.93 7.22 -24.40
C ALA A 605 -17.48 6.82 -24.62
N ASP A 606 -17.18 5.52 -24.64
CA ASP A 606 -15.84 4.99 -24.93
C ASP A 606 -15.42 5.30 -26.37
N VAL A 607 -16.31 5.08 -27.35
CA VAL A 607 -16.07 5.39 -28.76
C VAL A 607 -15.86 6.89 -28.95
N ALA A 608 -16.73 7.73 -28.38
CA ALA A 608 -16.65 9.18 -28.50
C ALA A 608 -15.39 9.80 -27.88
N ALA A 609 -14.82 9.16 -26.85
CA ALA A 609 -13.57 9.61 -26.23
C ALA A 609 -12.30 9.15 -26.97
N SER A 610 -12.43 8.21 -27.91
CA SER A 610 -11.33 7.68 -28.73
C SER A 610 -11.14 8.39 -30.07
N THR A 611 -12.16 9.11 -30.52
CA THR A 611 -12.19 10.00 -31.70
C THR A 611 -11.88 11.43 -31.29
#